data_AF-A0A534SYH5-F1
#
_entry.id   AF-A0A534SYH5-F1
#
_cell.length_a   1.000
_cell.length_b   1.000
_cell.length_c   1.000
_cell.angle_alpha   90.00
_cell.angle_beta   90.00
_cell.angle_gamma   90.00
#
_symmetry.space_group_name_H-M   'P 1'
#
loop_
_entity.id
_entity.type
_entity.pdbx_description
1 polymer ?
#
loop_
_entity_poly.entity_id
_entity_poly.type
_entity_poly.pdbx_seq_one_letter_code
_entity_poly.pdbx_strand_id
1 'polypeptide(L)'
;MQSLTLESATEKSASVPRGFPRLHVKAFTGGAIDLLFIVIGITGPTLAPHDPNKQELTAMMKAPEGIGSTHALGTDNLGRDILSRVIHGSRVSL
;
A
#
# COMPACT_ATOMS: atom_id res chain seq x y z
N MET A 1 18.49 25.54 -59.20
CA MET A 1 17.21 24.82 -59.32
C MET A 1 17.58 23.39 -59.67
N GLN A 2 17.54 22.35 -58.84
CA GLN A 2 16.78 22.05 -57.63
C GLN A 2 17.78 21.39 -56.68
N SER A 3 18.41 22.13 -55.77
CA SER A 3 17.96 22.14 -54.38
C SER A 3 17.32 20.81 -53.96
N LEU A 4 18.11 20.04 -53.22
CA LEU A 4 17.64 19.26 -52.08
C LEU A 4 16.99 17.93 -52.50
N THR A 5 17.61 16.77 -52.24
CA THR A 5 17.61 16.13 -50.91
C THR A 5 16.22 16.01 -50.26
N LEU A 6 15.12 16.32 -50.97
CA LEU A 6 13.76 16.27 -50.43
C LEU A 6 13.07 14.93 -50.63
N GLU A 7 13.64 14.01 -51.43
CA GLU A 7 13.14 12.63 -51.42
C GLU A 7 13.56 11.88 -50.16
N SER A 8 14.73 12.18 -49.59
CA SER A 8 15.22 11.52 -48.36
C SER A 8 14.53 12.01 -47.08
N ALA A 9 13.64 13.00 -47.18
CA ALA A 9 12.85 13.53 -46.08
C ALA A 9 11.37 13.10 -46.17
N THR A 10 11.05 12.12 -47.01
CA THR A 10 9.88 11.24 -46.77
C THR A 10 10.19 10.45 -45.49
N GLU A 11 10.07 11.08 -44.32
CA GLU A 11 8.82 11.08 -43.55
C GLU A 11 8.21 9.69 -43.38
N LYS A 12 9.07 8.65 -43.32
CA LYS A 12 8.84 7.56 -42.38
C LYS A 12 9.04 8.08 -40.96
N SER A 13 8.24 9.10 -40.63
CA SER A 13 7.88 9.52 -39.29
C SER A 13 7.43 8.24 -38.61
N ALA A 14 8.35 7.65 -37.84
CA ALA A 14 8.11 6.47 -37.06
C ALA A 14 6.90 6.80 -36.20
N SER A 15 5.74 6.28 -36.59
CA SER A 15 4.51 6.43 -35.84
C SER A 15 4.74 5.69 -34.53
N VAL A 16 5.20 6.42 -33.51
CA VAL A 16 5.22 5.94 -32.13
C VAL A 16 3.79 5.51 -31.86
N PRO A 17 3.51 4.21 -31.65
CA PRO A 17 2.17 3.81 -31.32
C PRO A 17 1.84 4.47 -29.99
N ARG A 18 1.04 5.54 -30.04
CA ARG A 18 0.37 6.11 -28.87
C ARG A 18 -0.77 5.17 -28.49
N GLY A 19 -0.43 3.94 -28.15
CA GLY A 19 -1.31 3.11 -27.37
C GLY A 19 -1.28 3.68 -25.97
N PHE A 20 -2.38 4.29 -25.52
CA PHE A 20 -2.63 4.35 -24.09
C PHE A 20 -2.48 2.91 -23.59
N PRO A 21 -1.54 2.61 -22.67
CA PRO A 21 -1.54 1.29 -22.08
C PRO A 21 -2.93 1.17 -21.50
N ARG A 22 -3.68 0.18 -21.98
CA ARG A 22 -4.93 -0.20 -21.35
C ARG A 22 -4.52 -0.39 -19.89
N LEU A 23 -4.82 0.58 -19.03
CA LEU A 23 -4.49 0.49 -17.62
C LEU A 23 -5.60 -0.40 -17.09
N HIS A 24 -5.45 -1.68 -17.44
CA HIS A 24 -6.42 -2.74 -17.27
C HIS A 24 -6.80 -2.76 -15.80
N VAL A 25 -8.07 -3.03 -15.51
CA VAL A 25 -8.67 -3.19 -14.16
C VAL A 25 -7.69 -3.57 -13.04
N LYS A 26 -6.74 -4.47 -13.31
CA LYS A 26 -5.56 -4.81 -12.49
C LYS A 26 -4.81 -3.63 -11.84
N ALA A 27 -4.49 -2.59 -12.61
CA ALA A 27 -3.78 -1.41 -12.10
C ALA A 27 -4.70 -0.53 -11.24
N PHE A 28 -6.00 -0.50 -11.54
CA PHE A 28 -6.98 0.17 -10.70
C PHE A 28 -7.19 -0.57 -9.37
N THR A 29 -7.25 -1.91 -9.41
CA THR A 29 -7.37 -2.74 -8.19
C THR A 29 -6.12 -2.64 -7.32
N GLY A 30 -4.93 -2.66 -7.92
CA GLY A 30 -3.68 -2.47 -7.18
C GLY A 30 -3.61 -1.09 -6.53
N GLY A 31 -3.87 -0.04 -7.32
CA GLY A 31 -3.92 1.33 -6.81
C GLY A 31 -4.97 1.54 -5.72
N ALA A 32 -6.12 0.87 -5.79
CA ALA A 32 -7.14 0.94 -4.74
C ALA A 32 -6.69 0.27 -3.42
N ILE A 33 -5.96 -0.85 -3.50
CA ILE A 33 -5.38 -1.52 -2.33
C ILE A 33 -4.30 -0.63 -1.70
N ASP A 34 -3.40 -0.06 -2.51
CA ASP A 34 -2.37 0.85 -2.02
C ASP A 34 -2.97 2.11 -1.38
N LEU A 35 -4.00 2.68 -2.02
CA LEU A 35 -4.72 3.83 -1.46
C LEU A 35 -5.37 3.49 -0.11
N LEU A 36 -5.94 2.30 0.04
CA LEU A 36 -6.48 1.83 1.31
C LEU A 36 -5.40 1.74 2.38
N PHE A 37 -4.25 1.15 2.06
CA PHE A 37 -3.12 1.09 2.99
C PHE A 37 -2.63 2.49 3.35
N ILE A 38 -2.56 3.43 2.40
CA ILE A 38 -2.15 4.82 2.65
C ILE A 38 -3.11 5.48 3.63
N VAL A 39 -4.42 5.32 3.44
CA VAL A 39 -5.43 5.85 4.37
C VAL A 39 -5.25 5.25 5.76
N ILE A 40 -5.03 3.94 5.87
CA ILE A 40 -4.75 3.26 7.14
C ILE A 40 -3.44 3.76 7.77
N GLY A 41 -2.40 4.02 6.97
CA GLY A 41 -1.11 4.52 7.45
C GLY A 41 -1.19 5.97 7.95
N ILE A 42 -1.98 6.82 7.31
CA ILE A 42 -2.21 8.20 7.73
C ILE A 42 -3.06 8.24 9.01
N THR A 43 -4.09 7.40 9.09
CA THR A 43 -5.01 7.33 10.25
C THR A 43 -4.55 6.37 11.35
N GLY A 44 -3.48 5.61 11.12
CA GLY A 44 -2.97 4.57 12.02
C GLY A 44 -2.67 5.02 13.45
N PRO A 45 -2.13 6.23 13.70
CA PRO A 45 -1.91 6.70 15.07
C PRO A 45 -3.21 6.95 15.85
N THR A 46 -4.30 7.30 15.18
CA THR A 46 -5.63 7.47 15.80
C THR A 46 -6.45 6.19 15.83
N LEU A 47 -6.13 5.21 14.97
CA LEU A 47 -6.80 3.91 14.93
C LEU A 47 -6.15 2.81 15.78
N ALA A 48 -4.85 2.90 16.05
CA ALA A 48 -4.17 1.92 16.89
C ALA A 48 -4.72 2.01 18.33
N PRO A 49 -5.36 0.95 18.86
CA PRO A 49 -5.90 0.97 20.22
C PRO A 49 -4.80 1.11 21.27
N HIS A 50 -3.61 0.58 20.96
CA HIS A 50 -2.48 0.48 21.88
C HIS A 50 -1.16 0.84 21.22
N ASP A 51 -0.16 1.18 22.05
CA ASP A 51 1.21 1.37 21.60
C ASP A 51 1.76 0.01 21.10
N PRO A 52 2.23 -0.09 19.84
CA PRO A 52 2.67 -1.35 19.23
C PRO A 52 3.90 -1.97 19.91
N ASN A 53 4.67 -1.18 20.68
CA ASN A 53 5.86 -1.63 21.38
C ASN A 53 5.63 -1.80 22.88
N LYS A 54 4.49 -1.37 23.42
CA LYS A 54 4.17 -1.54 24.83
C LYS A 54 3.99 -3.03 25.15
N GLN A 55 4.76 -3.50 26.12
CA GLN A 55 4.71 -4.87 26.60
C GLN A 55 3.82 -4.96 27.84
N GLU A 56 2.90 -5.92 27.84
CA GLU A 56 2.06 -6.26 28.98
C GLU A 56 2.25 -7.75 29.30
N LEU A 57 3.19 -8.05 30.21
CA LEU A 57 3.54 -9.44 30.56
C LEU A 57 2.35 -10.24 31.11
N THR A 58 1.39 -9.56 31.76
CA THR A 58 0.14 -10.15 32.27
C THR A 58 -0.82 -10.55 31.15
N ALA A 59 -0.62 -10.02 29.95
CA ALA A 59 -1.43 -10.26 28.77
C ALA A 59 -0.68 -11.09 27.72
N MET A 60 0.37 -11.84 28.07
CA MET A 60 1.09 -12.70 27.10
C MET A 60 0.21 -13.80 26.51
N MET A 61 0.39 -14.09 25.21
CA MET A 61 -0.25 -15.22 24.51
C MET A 61 -1.78 -15.24 24.63
N LYS A 62 -2.42 -14.07 24.70
CA LYS A 62 -3.87 -13.99 24.68
C LYS A 62 -4.40 -14.36 23.31
N ALA A 63 -5.43 -15.22 23.31
CA ALA A 63 -6.19 -15.53 22.11
C ALA A 63 -6.90 -14.28 21.56
N PRO A 64 -7.28 -14.27 20.27
CA PRO A 64 -8.06 -13.19 19.69
C PRO A 64 -9.41 -13.03 20.41
N GLU A 65 -9.66 -11.85 20.98
CA GLU A 65 -10.89 -11.54 21.73
C GLU A 65 -12.00 -10.95 20.82
N GLY A 66 -11.68 -10.59 19.57
CA GLY A 66 -12.64 -10.09 18.57
C GLY A 66 -12.76 -8.55 18.53
N ILE A 67 -13.46 -8.04 17.52
CA ILE A 67 -13.58 -6.58 17.28
C ILE A 67 -14.31 -5.90 18.43
N GLY A 68 -13.71 -4.83 18.97
CA GLY A 68 -14.23 -4.07 20.12
C GLY A 68 -13.66 -4.48 21.48
N SER A 69 -12.84 -5.54 21.53
CA SER A 69 -12.05 -5.88 22.72
C SER A 69 -10.73 -5.08 22.77
N THR A 70 -10.09 -5.09 23.94
CA THR A 70 -8.77 -4.47 24.16
C THR A 70 -7.71 -5.08 23.23
N HIS A 71 -7.73 -6.41 23.04
CA HIS A 71 -6.79 -7.11 22.17
C HIS A 71 -7.54 -7.86 21.07
N ALA A 72 -8.03 -7.13 20.07
CA ALA A 72 -8.92 -7.68 19.05
C ALA A 72 -8.32 -8.87 18.28
N LEU A 73 -7.02 -8.81 17.97
CA LEU A 73 -6.27 -9.91 17.34
C LEU A 73 -5.44 -10.72 18.36
N GLY A 74 -5.60 -10.46 19.66
CA GLY A 74 -4.80 -11.07 20.72
C GLY A 74 -3.42 -10.44 20.85
N THR A 75 -2.55 -11.11 21.61
CA THR A 75 -1.20 -10.64 21.92
C THR A 75 -0.14 -11.65 21.55
N ASP A 76 1.09 -11.17 21.38
CA ASP A 76 2.24 -12.04 21.15
C ASP A 76 2.88 -12.56 22.46
N ASN A 77 4.04 -13.21 22.30
CA ASN A 77 4.84 -13.76 23.40
C ASN A 77 5.45 -12.71 24.34
N LEU A 78 5.38 -11.42 24.00
CA LEU A 78 5.79 -10.31 24.86
C LEU A 78 4.57 -9.53 25.38
N GLY A 79 3.35 -10.03 25.10
CA GLY A 79 2.11 -9.37 25.49
C GLY A 79 1.83 -8.09 24.70
N ARG A 80 2.40 -7.93 23.51
CA ARG A 80 2.13 -6.78 22.63
C ARG A 80 0.89 -7.03 21.81
N ASP A 81 0.07 -6.01 21.63
CA ASP A 81 -1.16 -6.08 20.83
C ASP A 81 -0.85 -6.32 19.33
N ILE A 82 -1.34 -7.43 18.78
CA ILE A 82 -1.04 -7.84 17.41
C ILE A 82 -1.66 -6.86 16.40
N LEU A 83 -2.88 -6.37 16.66
CA LEU A 83 -3.57 -5.44 15.77
C LEU A 83 -2.79 -4.14 15.60
N SER A 84 -2.36 -3.55 16.72
CA SER A 84 -1.57 -2.32 16.74
C SER A 84 -0.25 -2.49 16.01
N ARG A 85 0.43 -3.64 16.16
CA ARG A 85 1.66 -3.93 15.40
C ARG A 85 1.42 -4.09 13.90
N VAL A 86 0.30 -4.69 13.48
CA VAL A 86 -0.04 -4.81 12.05
C VAL A 86 -0.32 -3.44 11.45
N ILE A 87 -1.10 -2.59 12.13
CA ILE A 87 -1.39 -1.21 11.67
C ILE A 87 -0.08 -0.42 11.57
N HIS A 88 0.76 -0.48 12.60
CA HIS A 88 2.02 0.24 12.61
C HIS A 88 3.02 -0.29 11.56
N GLY A 89 3.15 -1.62 11.42
CA GLY A 89 4.02 -2.25 10.43
C GLY A 89 3.59 -1.96 8.99
N SER A 90 2.28 -1.87 8.73
CA SER A 90 1.75 -1.47 7.42
C SER A 90 2.21 -0.05 7.04
N ARG A 91 2.26 0.86 8.02
CA ARG A 91 2.72 2.24 7.82
C ARG A 91 4.22 2.36 7.57
N VAL A 92 5.02 1.46 8.14
CA VAL A 92 6.48 1.38 7.89
C VAL A 92 6.79 0.74 6.54
N SER A 93 5.90 -0.12 6.03
CA SER A 93 6.12 -0.88 4.79
C SER A 93 5.69 -0.15 3.53
N LEU A 94 4.76 0.81 3.65
CA LEU A 94 4.42 1.77 2.60
C LEU A 94 5.54 2.79 2.39
#